data_AF-A0A7W0MQD3-F1
#
_entry.id   AF-A0A7W0MQD3-F1
#
_cell.length_a   1.000
_cell.length_b   1.000
_cell.length_c   1.000
_cell.angle_alpha   90.00
_cell.angle_beta   90.00
_cell.angle_gamma   90.00
#
_symmetry.space_group_name_H-M   'P 1'
#
loop_
_entity.id
_entity.type
_entity.pdbx_description
1 polymer ?
#
loop_
_entity_poly.entity_id
_entity_poly.type
_entity_poly.pdbx_seq_one_letter_code
_entity_poly.pdbx_strand_id
1 'polypeptide(L)'
;YANYAEAHRAFYRLTVLPMVAKTLAAISGWLPAFYAEGFQVKVDDDNVPALAEERETLWRRIEGASFLSDAEKRRLLGLPAASDA
;
A
#
# COMPACT_ATOMS: atom_id res chain seq x y z
N TYR A 1 -20.38 2.99 -11.79
CA TYR A 1 -19.24 3.90 -11.91
C TYR A 1 -19.66 5.10 -12.74
N ALA A 2 -19.45 6.31 -12.23
CA ALA A 2 -19.82 7.58 -12.85
C ALA A 2 -18.78 8.11 -13.85
N ASN A 3 -17.53 7.64 -13.77
CA ASN A 3 -16.46 7.98 -14.71
C ASN A 3 -15.42 6.84 -14.84
N TYR A 4 -14.49 7.01 -15.77
CA TYR A 4 -13.41 6.04 -16.00
C TYR A 4 -12.53 5.83 -14.77
N ALA A 5 -12.19 6.89 -14.03
CA ALA A 5 -11.33 6.80 -12.85
C ALA A 5 -11.95 5.91 -11.77
N GLU A 6 -13.24 6.06 -11.50
CA GLU A 6 -13.98 5.25 -10.53
C GLU A 6 -14.07 3.78 -10.98
N ALA A 7 -14.32 3.53 -12.27
CA ALA A 7 -14.36 2.18 -12.82
C ALA A 7 -12.99 1.49 -12.78
N HIS A 8 -11.93 2.21 -13.15
CA HIS A 8 -10.56 1.72 -13.12
C HIS A 8 -10.13 1.37 -11.69
N ARG A 9 -10.40 2.25 -10.73
CA ARG A 9 -10.14 2.02 -9.30
C ARG A 9 -10.88 0.80 -8.77
N ALA A 10 -12.17 0.68 -9.08
CA ALA A 10 -12.98 -0.45 -8.63
C ALA A 10 -12.56 -1.77 -9.26
N PHE A 11 -12.15 -1.79 -10.53
CA PHE A 11 -11.57 -2.98 -11.16
C PHE A 11 -10.31 -3.46 -10.41
N TYR A 12 -9.41 -2.53 -10.07
CA TYR A 12 -8.23 -2.88 -9.29
C TYR A 12 -8.57 -3.39 -7.90
N ARG A 13 -9.46 -2.69 -7.18
CA ARG A 13 -9.87 -3.05 -5.80
C ARG A 13 -10.61 -4.38 -5.73
N LEU A 14 -11.53 -4.64 -6.64
CA LEU A 14 -12.43 -5.79 -6.57
C LEU A 14 -11.92 -7.03 -7.30
N THR A 15 -10.95 -6.88 -8.21
CA THR A 15 -10.49 -7.99 -9.05
C THR A 15 -8.97 -8.15 -9.03
N VAL A 16 -8.22 -7.12 -9.44
CA VAL A 16 -6.76 -7.27 -9.62
C VAL A 16 -6.05 -7.51 -8.30
N LEU A 17 -6.23 -6.62 -7.31
CA LEU A 17 -5.53 -6.70 -6.03
C LEU A 17 -5.89 -7.97 -5.25
N PRO A 18 -7.17 -8.41 -5.16
CA PRO A 18 -7.50 -9.69 -4.53
C PRO A 18 -6.82 -10.89 -5.19
N MET A 19 -6.75 -10.93 -6.53
CA MET A 19 -6.07 -12.02 -7.24
C MET A 19 -4.56 -12.00 -7.00
N VAL A 20 -3.93 -10.83 -7.08
CA VAL A 20 -2.50 -10.68 -6.82
C VAL A 20 -2.19 -11.06 -5.37
N ALA A 21 -2.97 -10.59 -4.40
CA ALA A 21 -2.78 -10.94 -2.99
C ALA A 21 -2.85 -12.46 -2.76
N LYS A 22 -3.81 -13.15 -3.40
CA LYS A 22 -3.90 -14.62 -3.32
C LYS A 22 -2.64 -15.30 -3.89
N THR A 23 -2.16 -14.84 -5.03
CA THR A 23 -0.94 -15.38 -5.67
C THR A 23 0.30 -15.12 -4.81
N LEU A 24 0.45 -13.90 -4.29
CA LEU A 24 1.58 -13.54 -3.42
C LEU A 24 1.54 -14.29 -2.08
N ALA A 25 0.36 -14.57 -1.54
CA ALA A 25 0.22 -15.41 -0.35
C ALA A 25 0.70 -16.85 -0.61
N ALA A 26 0.35 -17.44 -1.75
CA ALA A 26 0.84 -18.76 -2.14
C ALA A 26 2.37 -18.78 -2.31
N ILE A 27 2.93 -17.77 -2.97
CA ILE A 27 4.38 -17.60 -3.12
C ILE A 27 5.04 -17.43 -1.75
N SER A 28 4.48 -16.59 -0.88
CA SER A 28 5.01 -16.33 0.47
C SER A 28 4.92 -17.56 1.38
N GLY A 29 4.01 -18.50 1.12
CA GLY A 29 3.95 -19.77 1.86
C GLY A 29 4.94 -20.82 1.34
N TRP A 30 5.23 -20.79 0.03
CA TRP A 30 6.09 -21.78 -0.62
C TRP A 30 7.58 -21.41 -0.59
N LEU A 31 7.89 -20.14 -0.84
CA LEU A 31 9.26 -19.69 -1.08
C LEU A 31 10.15 -19.73 0.17
N PRO A 32 9.68 -19.41 1.41
CA PRO A 32 10.53 -19.47 2.61
C PRO A 32 11.14 -20.84 2.89
N ALA A 33 10.56 -21.93 2.41
CA ALA A 33 11.16 -23.27 2.55
C ALA A 33 12.55 -23.39 1.89
N PHE A 34 12.88 -22.49 0.95
CA PHE A 34 14.16 -22.47 0.24
C PHE A 34 15.15 -21.44 0.80
N TYR A 35 14.76 -20.65 1.79
CA TYR A 35 15.58 -19.62 2.40
C TYR A 35 15.73 -19.88 3.90
N ALA A 36 16.86 -19.47 4.48
CA ALA A 36 17.09 -19.63 5.93
C ALA A 36 16.32 -18.60 6.78
N GLU A 37 15.46 -17.79 6.16
CA GLU A 37 14.69 -16.72 6.79
C GLU A 37 13.25 -16.71 6.27
N GLY A 38 12.30 -16.42 7.15
CA GLY A 38 10.91 -16.21 6.79
C GLY A 38 10.70 -14.81 6.23
N PHE A 39 10.17 -14.70 5.01
CA PHE A 39 9.77 -13.42 4.43
C PHE A 39 8.37 -13.50 3.84
N GLN A 40 7.78 -12.33 3.62
CA GLN A 40 6.48 -12.18 3.00
C GLN A 40 6.59 -11.26 1.78
N VAL A 41 6.03 -11.70 0.66
CA VAL A 41 5.88 -10.88 -0.54
C VAL A 41 4.52 -10.17 -0.49
N LYS A 42 4.51 -8.86 -0.72
CA LYS A 42 3.30 -8.03 -0.74
C LYS A 42 3.28 -7.15 -1.98
N VAL A 43 2.09 -6.70 -2.35
CA VAL A 43 1.93 -5.66 -3.36
C VAL A 43 2.43 -4.34 -2.79
N ASP A 44 3.14 -3.59 -3.61
CA ASP A 44 3.46 -2.20 -3.35
C ASP A 44 2.29 -1.33 -3.84
N ASP A 45 1.33 -1.09 -2.95
CA ASP A 45 0.12 -0.32 -3.24
C ASP A 45 0.43 1.14 -3.61
N ASP A 46 1.55 1.69 -3.12
CA ASP A 46 1.97 3.06 -3.44
C ASP A 46 2.41 3.19 -4.90
N ASN A 47 2.85 2.10 -5.53
CA ASN A 47 3.22 2.05 -6.93
C ASN A 47 2.08 1.61 -7.87
N VAL A 48 0.82 1.55 -7.40
CA VAL A 48 -0.36 1.24 -8.23
C VAL A 48 -1.06 2.54 -8.67
N PRO A 49 -0.98 2.95 -9.97
CA PRO A 49 -1.56 4.22 -10.41
C PRO A 49 -3.07 4.34 -10.19
N ALA A 50 -3.80 3.21 -10.24
CA ALA A 50 -5.24 3.17 -10.00
C ALA A 50 -5.64 3.53 -8.56
N LEU A 51 -4.71 3.49 -7.60
CA LEU A 51 -4.93 3.82 -6.20
C LEU A 51 -4.45 5.24 -5.82
N ALA A 52 -3.93 6.01 -6.78
CA ALA A 52 -3.31 7.32 -6.52
C ALA A 52 -4.25 8.30 -5.80
N GLU A 53 -5.54 8.32 -6.16
CA GLU A 53 -6.55 9.20 -5.56
C GLU A 53 -6.89 8.80 -4.11
N GLU A 54 -6.95 7.50 -3.81
CA GLU A 54 -7.15 7.00 -2.45
C GLU A 54 -5.93 7.32 -1.57
N ARG A 55 -4.73 7.14 -2.14
CA ARG A 55 -3.47 7.51 -1.49
C ARG A 55 -3.44 9.01 -1.18
N GLU A 56 -3.78 9.86 -2.14
CA GLU A 56 -3.86 11.32 -1.93
C GLU A 56 -4.86 11.68 -0.81
N THR A 57 -6.01 11.01 -0.78
CA THR A 57 -7.02 11.22 0.26
C THR A 57 -6.51 10.82 1.64
N LEU A 58 -5.82 9.69 1.74
CA LEU A 58 -5.17 9.23 2.97
C LEU A 58 -4.09 10.22 3.44
N TRP A 59 -3.24 10.67 2.51
CA TRP A 59 -2.16 11.62 2.78
C TRP A 59 -2.71 12.94 3.32
N ARG A 60 -3.71 13.53 2.66
CA ARG A 60 -4.38 14.75 3.14
C ARG A 60 -4.98 14.58 4.53
N ARG A 61 -5.57 13.42 4.82
CA ARG A 61 -6.13 13.11 6.15
C ARG A 61 -5.06 13.05 7.23
N ILE A 62 -3.90 12.44 6.94
CA ILE A 62 -2.78 12.33 7.88
C ILE A 62 -2.09 13.69 8.06
N GLU A 63 -1.89 14.43 6.97
CA GLU A 63 -1.31 15.77 7.01
C GLU A 63 -2.12 16.72 7.89
N GLY A 64 -3.45 16.72 7.73
CA GLY A 64 -4.37 17.54 8.51
C GLY A 64 -4.58 17.13 9.97
N ALA A 65 -4.03 16.00 10.42
CA ALA A 65 -4.13 15.55 11.81
C ALA A 65 -3.15 16.33 12.70
N SER A 66 -3.62 17.42 13.31
CA SER A 66 -2.81 18.32 14.13
C SER A 66 -2.30 17.71 15.45
N PHE A 67 -2.90 16.61 15.91
CA PHE A 67 -2.49 15.90 17.11
C PHE A 67 -1.32 14.94 16.89
N LEU A 68 -0.92 14.70 15.63
CA LEU A 68 0.21 13.83 15.28
C LEU A 68 1.47 14.68 15.05
N SER A 69 2.59 14.21 15.59
CA SER A 69 3.92 14.70 15.24
C SER A 69 4.30 14.32 13.81
N ASP A 70 5.25 15.03 13.22
CA ASP A 70 5.74 14.74 11.87
C ASP A 70 6.35 13.33 11.77
N ALA A 71 7.00 12.86 12.83
CA ALA A 71 7.53 11.49 12.91
C ALA A 71 6.41 10.43 12.87
N GLU A 72 5.30 10.66 13.56
CA GLU A 72 4.13 9.77 13.53
C GLU A 72 3.46 9.80 12.16
N LYS A 73 3.30 10.97 11.56
CA LYS A 73 2.74 11.12 10.21
C LYS A 73 3.58 10.35 9.18
N ARG A 74 4.91 10.51 9.19
CA ARG A 74 5.82 9.77 8.28
C ARG A 74 5.70 8.26 8.46
N ARG A 75 5.63 7.77 9.69
CA ARG A 75 5.47 6.35 10.00
C ARG A 75 4.14 5.80 9.46
N LEU A 76 3.04 6.53 9.63
CA LEU A 76 1.72 6.14 9.10
C LEU A 76 1.69 6.13 7.57
N LEU A 77 2.49 6.97 6.92
CA LEU A 77 2.65 7.04 5.47
C LEU A 77 3.69 6.05 4.91
N GLY A 78 4.31 5.21 5.75
CA GLY A 78 5.35 4.27 5.30
C GLY A 78 6.67 4.92 4.88
N LEU A 79 6.88 6.20 5.19
CA LEU A 79 8.11 6.92 4.88
C LEU A 79 9.21 6.60 5.89
N PRO A 80 10.49 6.57 5.47
CA PRO A 80 11.61 6.38 6.39
C PRO A 80 11.64 7.49 7.43
N ALA A 81 12.22 7.21 8.60
CA ALA A 81 12.49 8.23 9.61
C ALA A 81 13.26 9.40 8.96
N ALA A 82 12.92 10.63 9.34
CA ALA A 82 13.73 11.78 8.92
C ALA A 82 15.14 11.56 9.46
N SER A 83 16.14 11.57 8.58
CA SER A 83 17.53 11.62 9.01
C SER A 83 17.76 12.98 9.64
N ASP A 84 18.06 13.02 10.94
CA ASP A 84 18.60 14.22 11.57
C ASP A 84 19.90 14.58 10.84
N ALA A 85 19.93 15.74 10.20
CA ALA A 85 21.11 16.28 9.53
C ALA A 85 21.95 17.12 10.50
#